data_AF-A0A7X3RE78-F1
#
_entry.id   AF-A0A7X3RE78-F1
#
_cell.length_a   1.000
_cell.length_b   1.000
_cell.length_c   1.000
_cell.angle_alpha   90.00
_cell.angle_beta   90.00
_cell.angle_gamma   90.00
#
_symmetry.space_group_name_H-M   'P 1'
#
loop_
_entity.id
_entity.type
_entity.pdbx_description
1 polymer ?
#
loop_
_entity_poly.entity_id
_entity_poly.type
_entity_poly.pdbx_seq_one_letter_code
_entity_poly.pdbx_strand_id
1 'polypeptide(L)'
;MTSFFRSLQVHRTTHCRLQACLIFLFFFIASSTLFGDVYRIKKGDTLLIAVVGQPEYTHSVQVREDGRINYFGGEFDVAGATVTTVNHLIRDFLVTDNQITKPVVMVSLVQQEHGVFVGGAVKTPGRYGISPETDIDLYRAIALAGGMGESADRQGVQLIRKDTTQKVETYDLSTHSPYRDIRVNINDLVFVMPLSVVEVQGQVQTPGKIFIRGDIGIANALARAGGPTPEADLTVVVKVEKNGKRSEFNLSEQFWKSPPDDEPPPTLSDGDVLYVPNVFKTEPIYVTGYVRDPGPQRVRGPLNLSQAVALGGGFDASANREEVIIHRQDGTTIEVPFTLNPTEGATQQHVLLYPGDILEIKKKFQVDWSLVSTLSFIIFSGISVILQISQ
;
A
#
# COMPACT_ATOMS: atom_id res chain seq x y z
N MET A 1 11.35 -93.86 -51.60
CA MET A 1 10.43 -94.01 -50.46
C MET A 1 9.57 -92.75 -50.37
N THR A 2 8.25 -92.92 -50.56
CA THR A 2 7.13 -92.15 -49.95
C THR A 2 7.19 -90.62 -50.01
N SER A 3 6.53 -89.95 -50.98
CA SER A 3 5.10 -89.52 -51.00
C SER A 3 4.79 -88.27 -50.16
N PHE A 4 3.89 -87.41 -50.68
CA PHE A 4 3.33 -86.16 -50.13
C PHE A 4 4.23 -84.92 -50.31
N PHE A 5 3.90 -83.85 -51.05
CA PHE A 5 2.62 -83.28 -51.43
C PHE A 5 2.65 -82.67 -52.83
N ARG A 6 1.51 -82.77 -53.49
CA ARG A 6 1.20 -82.42 -54.87
C ARG A 6 0.77 -80.96 -54.98
N SER A 7 1.06 -80.37 -56.15
CA SER A 7 0.61 -79.10 -56.72
C SER A 7 -0.82 -78.62 -56.38
N LEU A 8 -1.00 -77.31 -56.17
CA LEU A 8 -2.12 -76.46 -56.66
C LEU A 8 -1.82 -75.00 -56.24
N GLN A 9 -1.38 -74.14 -57.15
CA GLN A 9 -2.19 -73.15 -57.90
C GLN A 9 -2.92 -72.13 -57.00
N VAL A 10 -2.73 -70.83 -57.29
CA VAL A 10 -3.77 -69.82 -57.59
C VAL A 10 -3.36 -68.40 -57.13
N HIS A 11 -3.20 -67.54 -58.14
CA HIS A 11 -3.33 -66.08 -58.23
C HIS A 11 -3.17 -65.16 -57.00
N ARG A 12 -2.11 -64.35 -57.04
CA ARG A 12 -1.81 -63.19 -56.18
C ARG A 12 -2.84 -62.03 -56.22
N THR A 13 -3.89 -62.11 -57.02
CA THR A 13 -4.85 -61.00 -57.24
C THR A 13 -6.06 -61.02 -56.29
N THR A 14 -6.31 -62.11 -55.58
CA THR A 14 -7.42 -62.23 -54.61
C THR A 14 -7.10 -61.60 -53.25
N HIS A 15 -5.85 -61.58 -52.82
CA HIS A 15 -5.45 -60.99 -51.53
C HIS A 15 -5.63 -59.47 -51.46
N CYS A 16 -5.38 -58.76 -52.57
CA CYS A 16 -5.52 -57.30 -52.60
C CYS A 16 -7.00 -56.84 -52.60
N ARG A 17 -7.91 -57.64 -53.19
CA ARG A 17 -9.36 -57.38 -53.14
C ARG A 17 -9.97 -57.75 -51.79
N LEU A 18 -9.47 -58.80 -51.12
CA LEU A 18 -9.93 -59.20 -49.79
C LEU A 18 -9.45 -58.22 -48.70
N GLN A 19 -8.22 -57.72 -48.78
CA GLN A 19 -7.71 -56.68 -47.88
C GLN A 19 -8.42 -55.34 -48.08
N ALA A 20 -8.75 -54.95 -49.32
CA ALA A 20 -9.53 -53.74 -49.58
C ALA A 20 -10.96 -53.84 -49.01
N CYS A 21 -11.63 -54.99 -49.13
CA CYS A 21 -12.95 -55.20 -48.51
C CYS A 21 -12.90 -55.23 -46.97
N LEU A 22 -11.85 -55.80 -46.37
CA LEU A 22 -11.68 -55.82 -44.91
C LEU A 22 -11.42 -54.43 -44.32
N ILE A 23 -10.64 -53.60 -45.02
CA ILE A 23 -10.39 -52.20 -44.62
C ILE A 23 -11.66 -51.36 -44.82
N PHE A 24 -12.44 -51.58 -45.89
CA PHE A 24 -13.72 -50.90 -46.09
C PHE A 24 -14.78 -51.32 -45.06
N LEU A 25 -14.79 -52.59 -44.64
CA LEU A 25 -15.67 -53.09 -43.57
C LEU A 25 -15.26 -52.52 -42.20
N PHE A 26 -13.96 -52.38 -41.93
CA PHE A 26 -13.45 -51.77 -40.70
C PHE A 26 -13.71 -50.25 -40.66
N PHE A 27 -13.70 -49.57 -41.82
CA PHE A 27 -14.05 -48.15 -41.93
C PHE A 27 -15.56 -47.91 -41.80
N PHE A 28 -16.39 -48.87 -42.21
CA PHE A 28 -17.85 -48.78 -42.06
C PHE A 28 -18.32 -49.05 -40.62
N ILE A 29 -17.57 -49.86 -39.84
CA ILE A 29 -17.87 -50.15 -38.43
C ILE A 29 -17.35 -49.04 -37.49
N ALA A 30 -16.37 -48.23 -37.92
CA ALA A 30 -15.83 -47.13 -37.12
C ALA A 30 -16.68 -45.84 -37.13
N SER A 31 -17.88 -45.86 -37.72
CA SER A 31 -18.80 -44.71 -37.75
C SER A 31 -19.83 -44.69 -36.60
N SER A 32 -19.74 -45.62 -35.64
CA SER A 32 -20.59 -45.58 -34.45
C SER A 32 -19.98 -44.76 -33.31
N THR A 33 -20.72 -43.71 -32.96
CA THR A 33 -20.78 -43.01 -31.67
C THR A 33 -19.70 -41.98 -31.33
N LEU A 34 -19.70 -40.86 -32.05
CA LEU A 34 -19.60 -39.55 -31.38
C LEU A 34 -20.97 -39.23 -30.76
N PHE A 35 -21.31 -39.85 -29.62
CA PHE A 35 -22.34 -39.28 -28.76
C PHE A 35 -21.67 -38.10 -28.04
N GLY A 36 -21.87 -36.89 -28.57
CA GLY A 36 -21.80 -35.73 -27.70
C GLY A 36 -22.86 -35.95 -26.63
N ASP A 37 -22.49 -35.91 -25.35
CA ASP A 37 -23.43 -36.07 -24.25
C ASP A 37 -24.52 -35.01 -24.37
N VAL A 38 -25.67 -35.40 -24.90
CA VAL A 38 -26.84 -34.54 -24.99
C VAL A 38 -27.29 -34.28 -23.57
N TYR A 39 -27.19 -33.03 -23.13
CA TYR A 39 -27.59 -32.63 -21.80
C TYR A 39 -29.04 -33.07 -21.52
N ARG A 40 -29.21 -33.81 -20.44
CA ARG A 40 -30.50 -34.26 -19.93
C ARG A 40 -30.86 -33.40 -18.74
N ILE A 41 -32.06 -32.85 -18.77
CA ILE A 41 -32.61 -31.99 -17.74
C ILE A 41 -32.64 -32.74 -16.41
N LYS A 42 -32.19 -32.07 -15.34
CA LYS A 42 -32.14 -32.58 -13.98
C LYS A 42 -33.16 -31.87 -13.09
N LYS A 43 -33.46 -32.49 -11.96
CA LYS A 43 -34.25 -31.86 -10.90
C LYS A 43 -33.53 -30.61 -10.40
N GLY A 44 -34.28 -29.54 -10.14
CA GLY A 44 -33.74 -28.25 -9.72
C GLY A 44 -33.33 -27.32 -10.88
N ASP A 45 -33.20 -27.83 -12.12
CA ASP A 45 -32.94 -26.97 -13.28
C ASP A 45 -34.07 -25.95 -13.47
N THR A 46 -33.71 -24.76 -13.95
CA THR A 46 -34.70 -23.76 -14.37
C THR A 46 -34.70 -23.69 -15.89
N LEU A 47 -35.88 -23.83 -16.49
CA LEU A 47 -36.08 -23.75 -17.93
C LEU A 47 -36.77 -22.43 -18.26
N LEU A 48 -36.17 -21.64 -19.16
CA LEU A 48 -36.86 -20.55 -19.82
C LEU A 48 -37.55 -21.13 -21.06
N ILE A 49 -38.87 -21.05 -21.06
CA ILE A 49 -39.72 -21.41 -22.18
C ILE A 49 -40.17 -20.09 -22.82
N ALA A 50 -39.67 -19.80 -24.02
CA ALA A 50 -40.02 -18.61 -24.78
C ALA A 50 -40.84 -18.99 -26.01
N VAL A 51 -41.96 -18.31 -26.23
CA VAL A 51 -42.78 -18.49 -27.44
C VAL A 51 -42.59 -17.27 -28.31
N VAL A 52 -41.96 -17.45 -29.48
CA VAL A 52 -41.58 -16.34 -30.35
C VAL A 52 -42.83 -15.59 -30.83
N GLY A 53 -42.84 -14.27 -30.60
CA GLY A 53 -43.96 -13.40 -30.96
C GLY A 53 -45.13 -13.40 -29.98
N GLN A 54 -45.07 -14.20 -28.91
CA GLN A 54 -46.12 -14.32 -27.89
C GLN A 54 -45.52 -14.24 -26.48
N PRO A 55 -45.12 -13.04 -26.02
CA PRO A 55 -44.44 -12.84 -24.73
C PRO A 55 -45.30 -13.28 -23.53
N GLU A 56 -46.63 -13.27 -23.65
CA GLU A 56 -47.57 -13.71 -22.62
C GLU A 56 -47.47 -15.20 -22.29
N TYR A 57 -46.88 -16.00 -23.19
CA TYR A 57 -46.56 -17.41 -22.94
C TYR A 57 -45.09 -17.62 -22.55
N THR A 58 -44.27 -16.58 -22.47
CA THR A 58 -42.87 -16.73 -22.07
C THR A 58 -42.77 -16.83 -20.54
N HIS A 59 -42.29 -17.96 -20.02
CA HIS A 59 -42.18 -18.19 -18.58
C HIS A 59 -40.91 -18.95 -18.19
N SER A 60 -40.42 -18.67 -16.98
CA SER A 60 -39.32 -19.39 -16.35
C SER A 60 -39.90 -20.39 -15.35
N VAL A 61 -39.62 -21.68 -15.53
CA VAL A 61 -40.18 -22.76 -14.73
C VAL A 61 -39.07 -23.61 -14.12
N GLN A 62 -39.20 -23.95 -12.83
CA GLN A 62 -38.24 -24.80 -12.15
C GLN A 62 -38.70 -26.27 -12.17
N VAL A 63 -37.79 -27.18 -12.50
CA VAL A 63 -38.01 -28.62 -12.42
C VAL A 63 -38.09 -29.03 -10.96
N ARG A 64 -39.27 -29.46 -10.53
CA ARG A 64 -39.54 -29.84 -9.13
C ARG A 64 -38.85 -31.17 -8.77
N GLU A 65 -38.87 -31.49 -7.48
CA GLU A 65 -38.31 -32.73 -6.94
C GLU A 65 -38.96 -34.02 -7.51
N ASP A 66 -40.21 -33.92 -7.96
CA ASP A 66 -40.90 -35.01 -8.65
C ASP A 66 -40.52 -35.15 -10.13
N GLY A 67 -39.60 -34.32 -10.64
CA GLY A 67 -39.12 -34.34 -12.02
C GLY A 67 -40.02 -33.60 -13.01
N ARG A 68 -41.11 -33.00 -12.55
CA ARG A 68 -42.09 -32.31 -13.39
C ARG A 68 -41.97 -30.80 -13.34
N ILE A 69 -42.51 -30.14 -14.37
CA ILE A 69 -42.74 -28.68 -14.41
C ILE A 69 -44.24 -28.40 -14.54
N ASN A 70 -44.67 -27.29 -13.96
CA ASN A 70 -45.97 -26.71 -14.23
C ASN A 70 -45.80 -25.55 -15.22
N TYR A 71 -46.53 -25.58 -16.33
CA TYR A 71 -46.52 -24.51 -17.33
C TYR A 71 -47.96 -24.25 -17.77
N PHE A 72 -48.50 -23.08 -17.39
CA PHE A 72 -49.89 -22.66 -17.64
C PHE A 72 -50.94 -23.72 -17.25
N GLY A 73 -50.77 -24.35 -16.09
CA GLY A 73 -51.69 -25.37 -15.59
C GLY A 73 -51.49 -26.76 -16.18
N GLY A 74 -50.66 -26.91 -17.22
CA GLY A 74 -50.17 -28.20 -17.71
C GLY A 74 -49.03 -28.73 -16.84
N GLU A 75 -48.99 -30.04 -16.65
CA GLU A 75 -47.96 -30.76 -15.90
C GLU A 75 -47.14 -31.64 -16.86
N PHE A 76 -45.82 -31.43 -16.92
CA PHE A 76 -44.95 -32.11 -17.88
C PHE A 76 -43.78 -32.78 -17.16
N ASP A 77 -43.55 -34.07 -17.47
CA ASP A 77 -42.36 -34.79 -17.02
C ASP A 77 -41.17 -34.42 -17.91
N VAL A 78 -40.15 -33.82 -17.31
CA VAL A 78 -39.01 -33.27 -18.02
C VAL A 78 -37.67 -33.77 -17.50
N ALA A 79 -37.64 -34.41 -16.33
CA ALA A 79 -36.41 -34.98 -15.78
C ALA A 79 -35.90 -36.12 -16.67
N GLY A 80 -34.61 -36.10 -17.02
CA GLY A 80 -33.99 -37.04 -17.93
C GLY A 80 -34.28 -36.79 -19.42
N ALA A 81 -35.21 -35.89 -19.75
CA ALA A 81 -35.52 -35.49 -21.12
C ALA A 81 -34.49 -34.49 -21.66
N THR A 82 -34.42 -34.39 -22.99
CA THR A 82 -33.61 -33.37 -23.65
C THR A 82 -34.43 -32.08 -23.82
N VAL A 83 -33.74 -30.95 -23.93
CA VAL A 83 -34.39 -29.65 -24.20
C VAL A 83 -35.26 -29.68 -25.46
N THR A 84 -34.83 -30.43 -26.48
CA THR A 84 -35.60 -30.66 -27.70
C THR A 84 -36.89 -31.44 -27.44
N THR A 85 -36.84 -32.47 -26.60
CA THR A 85 -38.02 -33.24 -26.22
C THR A 85 -39.03 -32.35 -25.49
N VAL A 86 -38.57 -31.52 -24.55
CA VAL A 86 -39.43 -30.58 -23.82
C VAL A 86 -40.05 -29.54 -24.76
N ASN A 87 -39.27 -29.04 -25.73
CA ASN A 87 -39.79 -28.14 -26.76
C ASN A 87 -40.99 -28.72 -27.51
N HIS A 88 -40.88 -29.98 -27.98
CA HIS A 88 -41.98 -30.67 -28.66
C HIS A 88 -43.21 -30.83 -27.76
N LEU A 89 -43.03 -31.27 -26.50
CA LEU A 89 -44.13 -31.43 -25.55
C LEU A 89 -44.92 -30.13 -25.32
N ILE A 90 -44.21 -29.04 -25.10
CA ILE A 90 -44.84 -27.73 -24.87
C ILE A 90 -45.50 -27.21 -26.14
N ARG A 91 -44.88 -27.41 -27.30
CA ARG A 91 -45.46 -27.04 -28.60
C ARG A 91 -46.79 -27.75 -28.84
N ASP A 92 -46.84 -29.06 -28.60
CA ASP A 92 -48.04 -29.86 -28.82
C ASP A 92 -49.15 -29.48 -27.83
N PHE A 93 -48.80 -29.16 -26.58
CA PHE A 93 -49.74 -28.64 -25.59
C PHE A 93 -50.39 -27.32 -26.02
N LEU A 94 -49.59 -26.35 -26.47
CA LEU A 94 -50.08 -25.03 -26.90
C LEU A 94 -50.98 -25.10 -28.15
N VAL A 95 -50.80 -26.12 -28.99
CA VAL A 95 -51.70 -26.38 -30.14
C VAL A 95 -52.99 -27.07 -29.70
N THR A 96 -52.89 -28.07 -28.81
CA THR A 96 -54.02 -28.91 -28.41
C THR A 96 -55.04 -28.16 -27.55
N ASP A 97 -54.57 -27.26 -26.68
CA ASP A 97 -55.43 -26.42 -25.84
C ASP A 97 -56.03 -25.21 -26.61
N ASN A 98 -55.87 -25.19 -27.95
CA ASN A 98 -56.36 -24.14 -28.86
C ASN A 98 -55.83 -22.73 -28.54
N GLN A 99 -54.67 -22.64 -27.87
CA GLN A 99 -54.07 -21.40 -27.40
C GLN A 99 -53.36 -20.66 -28.54
N ILE A 100 -52.65 -21.38 -29.43
CA ILE A 100 -51.85 -20.76 -30.52
C ILE A 100 -51.84 -21.63 -31.79
N THR A 101 -52.05 -20.99 -32.96
CA THR A 101 -51.86 -21.64 -34.26
C THR A 101 -50.38 -21.60 -34.66
N LYS A 102 -49.70 -22.76 -34.64
CA LYS A 102 -48.27 -22.96 -35.01
C LYS A 102 -47.26 -22.18 -34.14
N PRO A 103 -47.16 -22.45 -32.82
CA PRO A 103 -46.19 -21.78 -31.96
C PRO A 103 -44.74 -22.18 -32.31
N VAL A 104 -43.83 -21.21 -32.26
CA VAL A 104 -42.38 -21.42 -32.29
C VAL A 104 -41.87 -21.33 -30.86
N VAL A 105 -41.65 -22.48 -30.24
CA VAL A 105 -41.17 -22.58 -28.86
C VAL A 105 -39.65 -22.69 -28.85
N MET A 106 -39.02 -21.98 -27.94
CA MET A 106 -37.61 -22.10 -27.59
C MET A 106 -37.53 -22.48 -26.12
N VAL A 107 -36.77 -23.53 -25.81
CA VAL A 107 -36.49 -23.93 -24.43
C VAL A 107 -34.99 -23.79 -24.23
N SER A 108 -34.59 -23.14 -23.14
CA SER A 108 -33.19 -23.00 -22.75
C SER A 108 -33.05 -23.17 -21.26
N LEU A 109 -31.94 -23.75 -20.80
CA LEU A 109 -31.60 -23.73 -19.39
C LEU A 109 -31.23 -22.32 -18.96
N VAL A 110 -31.92 -21.82 -17.94
CA VAL A 110 -31.48 -20.67 -17.17
C VAL A 110 -30.48 -21.20 -16.17
N GLN A 111 -29.20 -20.95 -16.41
CA GLN A 111 -28.21 -21.10 -15.34
C GLN A 111 -28.51 -20.05 -14.29
N GLN A 112 -29.20 -20.47 -13.23
CA GLN A 112 -29.13 -19.75 -11.97
C GLN A 112 -27.68 -19.86 -11.53
N GLU A 113 -26.93 -18.79 -11.70
CA GLU A 113 -25.57 -18.71 -11.20
C GLU A 113 -25.63 -18.74 -9.66
N HIS A 114 -25.65 -19.92 -9.06
CA HIS A 114 -25.49 -20.07 -7.63
C HIS A 114 -24.02 -19.86 -7.30
N GLY A 115 -23.73 -18.91 -6.42
CA GLY A 115 -22.36 -18.57 -6.11
C GLY A 115 -22.23 -17.69 -4.89
N VAL A 116 -21.03 -17.68 -4.35
CA VAL A 116 -20.57 -16.70 -3.37
C VAL A 116 -19.97 -15.51 -4.11
N PHE A 117 -20.22 -14.31 -3.63
CA PHE A 117 -19.49 -13.12 -4.08
C PHE A 117 -18.27 -12.93 -3.19
N VAL A 118 -17.09 -12.84 -3.78
CA VAL A 118 -15.85 -12.56 -3.06
C VAL A 118 -15.30 -11.23 -3.57
N GLY A 119 -15.17 -10.25 -2.69
CA GLY A 119 -14.81 -8.87 -3.02
C GLY A 119 -13.81 -8.25 -2.04
N GLY A 120 -13.43 -7.01 -2.34
CA GLY A 120 -12.45 -6.26 -1.55
C GLY A 120 -11.01 -6.58 -1.98
N ALA A 121 -10.08 -6.60 -1.01
CA ALA A 121 -8.65 -6.79 -1.22
C ALA A 121 -8.26 -8.26 -1.47
N VAL A 122 -8.81 -8.86 -2.52
CA VAL A 122 -8.46 -10.19 -3.04
C VAL A 122 -7.84 -10.07 -4.44
N LYS A 123 -7.13 -11.10 -4.92
CA LYS A 123 -6.45 -11.02 -6.22
C LYS A 123 -7.41 -10.98 -7.40
N THR A 124 -8.48 -11.78 -7.35
CA THR A 124 -9.52 -11.80 -8.39
C THR A 124 -10.89 -11.64 -7.73
N PRO A 125 -11.39 -10.40 -7.54
CA PRO A 125 -12.76 -10.19 -7.09
C PRO A 125 -13.77 -10.73 -8.10
N GLY A 126 -14.88 -11.29 -7.64
CA GLY A 126 -15.91 -11.79 -8.54
C GLY A 126 -16.90 -12.74 -7.89
N ARG A 127 -17.78 -13.28 -8.72
CA ARG A 127 -18.71 -14.33 -8.33
C ARG A 127 -18.08 -15.69 -8.60
N TYR A 128 -18.12 -16.55 -7.60
CA TYR A 128 -17.60 -17.90 -7.69
C TYR A 128 -18.74 -18.89 -7.57
N GLY A 129 -18.94 -19.67 -8.63
CA GLY A 129 -19.99 -20.68 -8.68
C GLY A 129 -19.79 -21.74 -7.60
N ILE A 130 -20.83 -21.99 -6.80
CA ILE A 130 -20.81 -23.02 -5.77
C ILE A 130 -21.98 -23.97 -6.01
N SER A 131 -21.71 -25.28 -6.00
CA SER A 131 -22.78 -26.28 -6.08
C SER A 131 -23.53 -26.33 -4.75
N PRO A 132 -24.87 -26.44 -4.74
CA PRO A 132 -25.65 -26.62 -3.51
C PRO A 132 -25.23 -27.85 -2.69
N GLU A 133 -24.63 -28.85 -3.33
CA GLU A 133 -24.19 -30.09 -2.67
C GLU A 133 -22.77 -30.01 -2.10
N THR A 134 -22.03 -28.93 -2.37
CA THR A 134 -20.63 -28.78 -1.93
C THR A 134 -20.52 -27.70 -0.87
N ASP A 135 -20.27 -28.13 0.37
CA ASP A 135 -19.93 -27.20 1.44
C ASP A 135 -18.60 -26.51 1.16
N ILE A 136 -18.63 -25.18 1.11
CA ILE A 136 -17.43 -24.35 0.97
C ILE A 136 -17.26 -23.52 2.23
N ASP A 137 -16.02 -23.51 2.74
CA ASP A 137 -15.63 -22.68 3.87
C ASP A 137 -15.12 -21.30 3.41
N LEU A 138 -15.02 -20.36 4.35
CA LEU A 138 -14.58 -18.99 4.10
C LEU A 138 -13.19 -18.94 3.48
N TYR A 139 -12.28 -19.80 3.94
CA TYR A 139 -10.92 -19.88 3.43
C TYR A 139 -10.90 -20.29 1.95
N ARG A 140 -11.65 -21.32 1.58
CA ARG A 140 -11.75 -21.83 0.22
C ARG A 140 -12.43 -20.84 -0.70
N ALA A 141 -13.44 -20.10 -0.23
CA ALA A 141 -14.03 -18.99 -0.98
C ALA A 141 -12.96 -17.94 -1.36
N ILE A 142 -12.12 -17.52 -0.40
CA ILE A 142 -11.02 -16.57 -0.65
C ILE A 142 -9.93 -17.20 -1.54
N ALA A 143 -9.65 -18.49 -1.40
CA ALA A 143 -8.69 -19.20 -2.24
C ALA A 143 -9.13 -19.28 -3.71
N LEU A 144 -10.43 -19.46 -3.97
CA LEU A 144 -11.00 -19.39 -5.33
C LEU A 144 -10.79 -18.00 -5.95
N ALA A 145 -10.79 -16.94 -5.12
CA ALA A 145 -10.45 -15.57 -5.52
C ALA A 145 -8.95 -15.28 -5.66
N GLY A 146 -8.11 -16.32 -5.79
CA GLY A 146 -6.66 -16.21 -5.91
C GLY A 146 -5.94 -15.89 -4.61
N GLY A 147 -6.65 -15.90 -3.48
CA GLY A 147 -6.16 -15.50 -2.18
C GLY A 147 -6.26 -13.99 -1.93
N MET A 148 -5.84 -13.58 -0.73
CA MET A 148 -5.80 -12.17 -0.34
C MET A 148 -4.71 -11.40 -1.09
N GLY A 149 -4.95 -10.11 -1.35
CA GLY A 149 -3.96 -9.17 -1.86
C GLY A 149 -2.97 -8.71 -0.78
N GLU A 150 -1.95 -7.95 -1.17
CA GLU A 150 -0.92 -7.44 -0.25
C GLU A 150 -1.46 -6.37 0.71
N SER A 151 -2.41 -5.56 0.24
CA SER A 151 -3.10 -4.54 1.05
C SER A 151 -4.28 -5.11 1.84
N ALA A 152 -4.43 -6.42 1.93
CA ALA A 152 -5.59 -7.04 2.57
C ALA A 152 -5.48 -7.03 4.09
N ASP A 153 -6.56 -6.60 4.75
CA ASP A 153 -6.72 -6.75 6.18
C ASP A 153 -7.15 -8.18 6.52
N ARG A 154 -6.18 -9.00 6.93
CA ARG A 154 -6.42 -10.39 7.36
C ARG A 154 -7.34 -10.48 8.57
N GLN A 155 -7.38 -9.45 9.43
CA GLN A 155 -8.20 -9.50 10.65
C GLN A 155 -9.61 -8.91 10.47
N GLY A 156 -9.86 -8.28 9.31
CA GLY A 156 -11.09 -7.55 9.00
C GLY A 156 -11.92 -8.21 7.90
N VAL A 157 -11.94 -9.54 7.81
CA VAL A 157 -12.73 -10.22 6.77
C VAL A 157 -14.19 -10.26 7.17
N GLN A 158 -15.06 -9.74 6.31
CA GLN A 158 -16.49 -9.67 6.56
C GLN A 158 -17.24 -10.73 5.76
N LEU A 159 -18.14 -11.45 6.42
CA LEU A 159 -19.13 -12.32 5.80
C LEU A 159 -20.50 -11.69 5.96
N ILE A 160 -21.15 -11.39 4.84
CA ILE A 160 -22.45 -10.73 4.79
C ILE A 160 -23.47 -11.76 4.29
N ARG A 161 -24.34 -12.21 5.19
CA ARG A 161 -25.39 -13.20 4.90
C ARG A 161 -26.61 -12.53 4.27
N LYS A 162 -27.03 -12.99 3.09
CA LYS A 162 -28.17 -12.40 2.35
C LYS A 162 -29.54 -12.97 2.74
N ASP A 163 -29.56 -14.04 3.52
CA ASP A 163 -30.76 -14.87 3.75
C ASP A 163 -31.80 -14.25 4.69
N THR A 164 -31.41 -13.45 5.71
CA THR A 164 -32.42 -13.04 6.70
C THR A 164 -32.30 -11.63 7.30
N THR A 165 -31.13 -10.98 7.31
CA THR A 165 -30.98 -9.68 8.01
C THR A 165 -29.79 -8.81 7.56
N GLN A 166 -29.09 -9.14 6.46
CA GLN A 166 -27.79 -8.54 6.14
C GLN A 166 -26.84 -8.56 7.35
N LYS A 167 -26.80 -9.68 8.08
CA LYS A 167 -25.92 -9.84 9.22
C LYS A 167 -24.47 -9.78 8.72
N VAL A 168 -23.69 -8.86 9.27
CA VAL A 168 -22.26 -8.70 8.98
C VAL A 168 -21.48 -9.36 10.11
N GLU A 169 -20.77 -10.44 9.78
CA GLU A 169 -19.90 -11.17 10.70
C GLU A 169 -18.44 -10.84 10.34
N THR A 170 -17.65 -10.37 11.31
CA THR A 170 -16.22 -10.05 11.08
C THR A 170 -15.35 -11.15 11.67
N TYR A 171 -14.38 -11.61 10.88
CA TYR A 171 -13.49 -12.72 11.21
C TYR A 171 -12.03 -12.31 11.10
N ASP A 172 -11.25 -12.72 12.11
CA ASP A 172 -9.81 -12.58 12.10
C ASP A 172 -9.13 -13.82 11.51
N LEU A 173 -8.63 -13.72 10.27
CA LEU A 173 -7.94 -14.79 9.52
C LEU A 173 -6.41 -14.83 9.70
N SER A 174 -5.86 -14.10 10.68
CA SER A 174 -4.40 -14.02 10.95
C SER A 174 -3.87 -15.09 11.91
N THR A 175 -4.73 -15.62 12.79
CA THR A 175 -4.40 -16.70 13.74
C THR A 175 -4.60 -18.08 13.10
N HIS A 176 -4.34 -19.19 13.80
CA HIS A 176 -4.28 -20.53 13.19
C HIS A 176 -5.53 -21.41 13.45
N SER A 177 -6.69 -20.84 13.79
CA SER A 177 -7.88 -21.63 14.20
C SER A 177 -9.23 -20.89 14.03
N PRO A 178 -10.37 -21.55 13.69
CA PRO A 178 -10.60 -22.53 12.64
C PRO A 178 -11.46 -21.90 11.52
N TYR A 179 -10.84 -21.20 10.57
CA TYR A 179 -11.58 -20.60 9.43
C TYR A 179 -12.17 -21.65 8.49
N ARG A 180 -11.69 -22.89 8.61
CA ARG A 180 -12.19 -24.07 7.92
C ARG A 180 -13.60 -24.48 8.37
N ASP A 181 -14.06 -23.98 9.51
CA ASP A 181 -15.38 -24.32 10.05
C ASP A 181 -16.44 -23.28 9.67
N ILE A 182 -16.04 -22.12 9.16
CA ILE A 182 -16.96 -21.05 8.76
C ILE A 182 -17.52 -21.37 7.37
N ARG A 183 -18.72 -21.94 7.34
CA ARG A 183 -19.44 -22.26 6.09
C ARG A 183 -19.95 -21.00 5.41
N VAL A 184 -19.80 -20.94 4.10
CA VAL A 184 -20.32 -19.86 3.24
C VAL A 184 -21.48 -20.40 2.41
N ASN A 185 -22.59 -19.68 2.42
CA ASN A 185 -23.83 -20.06 1.76
C ASN A 185 -23.92 -19.44 0.37
N ILE A 186 -24.85 -19.95 -0.43
CA ILE A 186 -25.17 -19.38 -1.74
C ILE A 186 -25.67 -17.93 -1.53
N ASN A 187 -25.18 -17.03 -2.37
CA ASN A 187 -25.46 -15.59 -2.36
C ASN A 187 -24.88 -14.81 -1.18
N ASP A 188 -24.03 -15.41 -0.35
CA ASP A 188 -23.23 -14.65 0.61
C ASP A 188 -22.23 -13.75 -0.08
N LEU A 189 -21.86 -12.66 0.60
CA LEU A 189 -20.76 -11.78 0.22
C LEU A 189 -19.63 -11.93 1.24
N VAL A 190 -18.50 -12.43 0.77
CA VAL A 190 -17.21 -12.41 1.48
C VAL A 190 -16.47 -11.15 1.04
N PHE A 191 -16.29 -10.20 1.95
CA PHE A 191 -15.61 -8.94 1.68
C PHE A 191 -14.34 -8.84 2.52
N VAL A 192 -13.19 -8.80 1.84
CA VAL A 192 -11.89 -8.62 2.50
C VAL A 192 -11.57 -7.14 2.56
N MET A 193 -11.57 -6.55 3.76
CA MET A 193 -11.28 -5.12 3.92
C MET A 193 -9.85 -4.80 3.44
N PRO A 194 -9.62 -3.67 2.75
CA PRO A 194 -8.27 -3.18 2.52
C PRO A 194 -7.72 -2.52 3.79
N LEU A 195 -6.41 -2.58 3.97
CA LEU A 195 -5.66 -1.79 4.95
C LEU A 195 -5.63 -0.33 4.50
N SER A 196 -5.74 0.57 5.47
CA SER A 196 -5.50 2.00 5.27
C SER A 196 -4.03 2.25 4.96
N VAL A 197 -3.73 3.35 4.29
CA VAL A 197 -2.36 3.70 3.90
C VAL A 197 -2.00 5.07 4.47
N VAL A 198 -0.85 5.13 5.13
CA VAL A 198 -0.18 6.38 5.49
C VAL A 198 1.15 6.46 4.79
N GLU A 199 1.65 7.66 4.56
CA GLU A 199 2.95 7.88 3.92
C GLU A 199 3.92 8.53 4.89
N VAL A 200 5.12 7.97 5.04
CA VAL A 200 6.20 8.54 5.84
C VAL A 200 7.31 9.00 4.90
N GLN A 201 7.65 10.29 4.96
CA GLN A 201 8.62 10.93 4.08
C GLN A 201 9.71 11.66 4.87
N GLY A 202 10.80 12.00 4.20
CA GLY A 202 11.87 12.82 4.75
C GLY A 202 12.98 12.00 5.41
N GLN A 203 13.47 12.47 6.56
CA GLN A 203 14.63 11.91 7.27
C GLN A 203 14.26 10.69 8.12
N VAL A 204 13.88 9.60 7.44
CA VAL A 204 13.69 8.27 8.03
C VAL A 204 14.51 7.25 7.23
N GLN A 205 14.81 6.10 7.83
CA GLN A 205 15.64 5.08 7.18
C GLN A 205 14.98 4.50 5.93
N THR A 206 13.67 4.27 5.96
CA THR A 206 12.89 3.72 4.85
C THR A 206 11.65 4.58 4.60
N PRO A 207 11.78 5.66 3.82
CA PRO A 207 10.63 6.46 3.40
C PRO A 207 9.69 5.64 2.52
N GLY A 208 8.39 5.89 2.62
CA GLY A 208 7.39 5.25 1.77
C GLY A 208 6.05 5.06 2.44
N LYS A 209 5.22 4.26 1.78
CA LYS A 209 3.85 3.94 2.22
C LYS A 209 3.86 2.81 3.23
N ILE A 210 3.05 2.94 4.26
CA ILE A 210 2.88 1.95 5.32
C ILE A 210 1.40 1.59 5.40
N PHE A 211 1.11 0.29 5.37
CA PHE A 211 -0.25 -0.23 5.55
C PHE A 211 -0.60 -0.34 7.03
N ILE A 212 -1.74 0.22 7.43
CA ILE A 212 -2.20 0.27 8.81
C ILE A 212 -3.66 -0.19 8.92
N ARG A 213 -4.07 -0.64 10.10
CA ARG A 213 -5.49 -0.85 10.40
C ARG A 213 -5.97 0.31 11.28
N GLY A 214 -6.97 1.05 10.78
CA GLY A 214 -7.47 2.23 11.48
C GLY A 214 -6.38 3.30 11.57
N ASP A 215 -6.06 3.71 12.81
CA ASP A 215 -5.07 4.73 13.09
C ASP A 215 -3.76 4.14 13.62
N ILE A 216 -2.65 4.83 13.37
CA ILE A 216 -1.32 4.47 13.89
C ILE A 216 -0.71 5.65 14.65
N GLY A 217 -0.12 5.42 15.81
CA GLY A 217 0.68 6.45 16.49
C GLY A 217 1.90 6.86 15.68
N ILE A 218 2.25 8.15 15.68
CA ILE A 218 3.39 8.68 14.90
C ILE A 218 4.69 7.94 15.25
N ALA A 219 4.95 7.65 16.53
CA ALA A 219 6.14 6.90 16.95
C ALA A 219 6.19 5.49 16.33
N ASN A 220 5.06 4.79 16.24
CA ASN A 220 4.98 3.47 15.62
C ASN A 220 5.12 3.55 14.09
N ALA A 221 4.59 4.61 13.46
CA ALA A 221 4.81 4.88 12.04
C ALA A 221 6.29 5.11 11.73
N LEU A 222 6.99 5.91 12.55
CA LEU A 222 8.45 6.10 12.45
C LEU A 222 9.21 4.79 12.64
N ALA A 223 8.85 3.98 13.64
CA ALA A 223 9.47 2.68 13.86
C ALA A 223 9.31 1.75 12.64
N ARG A 224 8.12 1.73 12.02
CA ARG A 224 7.84 0.97 10.79
C ARG A 224 8.56 1.51 9.57
N ALA A 225 8.91 2.80 9.56
CA ALA A 225 9.80 3.42 8.58
C ALA A 225 11.30 3.18 8.88
N GLY A 226 11.64 2.30 9.83
CA GLY A 226 13.01 1.98 10.23
C GLY A 226 13.64 3.00 11.20
N GLY A 227 12.85 3.94 11.71
CA GLY A 227 13.30 5.00 12.61
C GLY A 227 13.84 6.26 11.90
N PRO A 228 14.06 7.34 12.65
CA PRO A 228 14.66 8.57 12.12
C PRO A 228 16.15 8.40 11.78
N THR A 229 16.64 9.15 10.79
CA THR A 229 18.08 9.23 10.51
C THR A 229 18.80 10.17 11.51
N PRO A 230 20.14 10.16 11.60
CA PRO A 230 20.89 11.11 12.44
C PRO A 230 20.67 12.58 12.10
N GLU A 231 20.22 12.86 10.88
CA GLU A 231 19.91 14.19 10.36
C GLU A 231 18.43 14.56 10.52
N ALA A 232 17.61 13.70 11.11
CA ALA A 232 16.20 13.98 11.34
C ALA A 232 16.00 15.06 12.41
N ASP A 233 15.14 16.03 12.10
CA ASP A 233 14.65 16.98 13.10
C ASP A 233 13.33 16.50 13.68
N LEU A 234 13.40 15.97 14.90
CA LEU A 234 12.23 15.48 15.64
C LEU A 234 11.50 16.59 16.40
N THR A 235 12.01 17.83 16.41
CA THR A 235 11.37 18.94 17.13
C THR A 235 10.15 19.50 16.39
N VAL A 236 10.09 19.29 15.06
CA VAL A 236 9.06 19.84 14.17
C VAL A 236 8.64 18.82 13.12
N VAL A 237 8.20 17.64 13.57
CA VAL A 237 7.65 16.64 12.65
C VAL A 237 6.29 17.11 12.15
N VAL A 238 6.09 17.09 10.83
CA VAL A 238 4.90 17.66 10.21
C VAL A 238 3.95 16.54 9.78
N LYS A 239 2.73 16.56 10.30
CA LYS A 239 1.62 15.78 9.76
C LYS A 239 0.86 16.63 8.74
N VAL A 240 0.55 16.05 7.59
CA VAL A 240 -0.36 16.61 6.59
C VAL A 240 -1.54 15.66 6.46
N GLU A 241 -2.72 16.12 6.88
CA GLU A 241 -3.96 15.36 6.73
C GLU A 241 -4.40 15.31 5.25
N LYS A 242 -5.25 14.33 4.90
CA LYS A 242 -5.83 14.19 3.55
C LYS A 242 -6.54 15.46 3.03
N ASN A 243 -7.07 16.30 3.92
CA ASN A 243 -7.72 17.57 3.61
C ASN A 243 -6.73 18.74 3.38
N GLY A 244 -5.42 18.50 3.52
CA GLY A 244 -4.35 19.48 3.40
C GLY A 244 -4.00 20.24 4.68
N LYS A 245 -4.72 20.01 5.80
CA LYS A 245 -4.42 20.60 7.11
C LYS A 245 -3.06 20.12 7.58
N ARG A 246 -2.25 21.06 8.08
CA ARG A 246 -0.91 20.80 8.59
C ARG A 246 -0.90 20.92 10.11
N SER A 247 -0.17 20.03 10.77
CA SER A 247 0.04 20.07 12.22
C SER A 247 1.48 19.67 12.52
N GLU A 248 2.11 20.40 13.42
CA GLU A 248 3.51 20.20 13.82
C GLU A 248 3.57 19.54 15.19
N PHE A 249 4.48 18.60 15.34
CA PHE A 249 4.65 17.82 16.56
C PHE A 249 6.11 17.81 16.99
N ASN A 250 6.35 18.12 18.26
CA ASN A 250 7.64 17.92 18.88
C ASN A 250 7.71 16.51 19.48
N LEU A 251 8.50 15.65 18.85
CA LEU A 251 8.73 14.26 19.26
C LEU A 251 10.10 14.08 19.93
N SER A 252 10.91 15.13 20.08
CA SER A 252 12.27 15.01 20.64
C SER A 252 12.27 14.53 22.09
N GLU A 253 11.21 14.84 22.83
CA GLU A 253 11.07 14.45 24.23
C GLU A 253 10.19 13.21 24.45
N GLN A 254 9.39 12.81 23.45
CA GLN A 254 8.39 11.74 23.59
C GLN A 254 9.01 10.35 23.84
N PHE A 255 10.28 10.16 23.48
CA PHE A 255 11.01 8.92 23.74
C PHE A 255 11.58 8.81 25.16
N TRP A 256 11.71 9.94 25.87
CA TRP A 256 12.41 10.02 27.16
C TRP A 256 11.51 10.48 28.31
N LYS A 257 10.39 11.14 28.00
CA LYS A 257 9.36 11.52 28.97
C LYS A 257 8.13 10.65 28.76
N SER A 258 7.54 10.18 29.86
CA SER A 258 6.18 9.63 29.81
C SER A 258 5.26 10.69 29.21
N PRO A 259 4.37 10.33 28.27
CA PRO A 259 3.34 11.24 27.80
C PRO A 259 2.58 11.81 29.01
N PRO A 260 2.21 13.11 29.01
CA PRO A 260 1.26 13.62 29.99
C PRO A 260 -0.02 12.77 29.93
N ASP A 261 -0.56 12.37 31.09
CA ASP A 261 -1.76 11.51 31.16
C ASP A 261 -2.99 12.12 30.44
N ASP A 262 -3.00 13.44 30.25
CA ASP A 262 -4.13 14.20 29.72
C ASP A 262 -4.14 14.34 28.19
N GLU A 263 -3.07 13.96 27.47
CA GLU A 263 -2.98 14.16 26.02
C GLU A 263 -2.68 12.84 25.27
N PRO A 264 -3.63 12.35 24.45
CA PRO A 264 -3.41 11.13 23.70
C PRO A 264 -2.24 11.31 22.71
N PRO A 265 -1.40 10.28 22.52
CA PRO A 265 -0.27 10.38 21.61
C PRO A 265 -0.77 10.68 20.19
N PRO A 266 -0.04 11.51 19.42
CA PRO A 266 -0.50 11.91 18.09
C PRO A 266 -0.53 10.70 17.15
N THR A 267 -1.59 10.63 16.33
CA THR A 267 -1.85 9.53 15.40
C THR A 267 -1.96 10.00 13.95
N LEU A 268 -1.81 9.04 13.04
CA LEU A 268 -2.03 9.15 11.60
C LEU A 268 -3.20 8.25 11.19
N SER A 269 -4.03 8.76 10.30
CA SER A 269 -5.20 8.10 9.74
C SER A 269 -5.04 7.92 8.22
N ASP A 270 -5.96 7.19 7.58
CA ASP A 270 -5.90 6.89 6.15
C ASP A 270 -5.68 8.13 5.26
N GLY A 271 -4.62 8.09 4.44
CA GLY A 271 -4.23 9.16 3.53
C GLY A 271 -3.36 10.25 4.14
N ASP A 272 -3.04 10.18 5.43
CA ASP A 272 -2.14 11.15 6.06
C ASP A 272 -0.69 10.95 5.62
N VAL A 273 0.04 12.07 5.54
CA VAL A 273 1.48 12.11 5.25
C VAL A 273 2.22 12.63 6.47
N LEU A 274 3.19 11.86 6.96
CA LEU A 274 4.14 12.27 7.98
C LEU A 274 5.44 12.68 7.30
N TYR A 275 5.80 13.95 7.40
CA TYR A 275 7.06 14.48 6.89
C TYR A 275 8.02 14.75 8.04
N VAL A 276 9.17 14.08 8.00
CA VAL A 276 10.28 14.27 8.95
C VAL A 276 11.32 15.20 8.31
N PRO A 277 11.43 16.46 8.78
CA PRO A 277 12.39 17.39 8.22
C PRO A 277 13.83 16.97 8.50
N ASN A 278 14.74 17.56 7.72
CA ASN A 278 16.16 17.51 8.00
C ASN A 278 16.54 18.65 8.95
N VAL A 279 17.34 18.33 9.96
CA VAL A 279 17.90 19.27 10.94
C VAL A 279 18.70 20.38 10.28
N PHE A 280 19.27 20.14 9.09
CA PHE A 280 20.01 21.11 8.30
C PHE A 280 19.13 22.04 7.44
N LYS A 281 17.86 22.23 7.80
CA LYS A 281 17.09 23.39 7.30
C LYS A 281 17.49 24.70 7.96
N THR A 282 18.28 24.66 9.03
CA THR A 282 18.86 25.83 9.67
C THR A 282 20.15 26.25 8.96
N GLU A 283 20.25 27.55 8.66
CA GLU A 283 21.47 28.14 8.12
C GLU A 283 22.65 27.86 9.07
N PRO A 284 23.86 27.56 8.55
CA PRO A 284 25.02 27.41 9.42
C PRO A 284 25.28 28.72 10.17
N ILE A 285 25.94 28.63 11.33
CA ILE A 285 26.64 29.81 11.84
C ILE A 285 27.97 29.90 11.10
N TYR A 286 28.48 31.10 10.87
CA TYR A 286 29.78 31.29 10.24
C TYR A 286 30.79 31.73 11.28
N VAL A 287 31.84 30.95 11.50
CA VAL A 287 32.94 31.35 12.38
C VAL A 287 34.07 31.86 11.50
N THR A 288 34.42 33.13 11.63
CA THR A 288 35.34 33.83 10.71
C THR A 288 36.44 34.59 11.47
N GLY A 289 37.47 35.01 10.73
CA GLY A 289 38.59 35.74 11.28
C GLY A 289 39.68 34.84 11.87
N TYR A 290 40.20 35.20 13.03
CA TYR A 290 41.39 34.59 13.65
C TYR A 290 41.04 33.36 14.50
N VAL A 291 40.47 32.36 13.85
CA VAL A 291 40.30 30.99 14.38
C VAL A 291 41.11 30.02 13.53
N ARG A 292 41.34 28.80 14.03
CA ARG A 292 42.16 27.81 13.30
C ARG A 292 41.45 27.28 12.05
N ASP A 293 40.15 27.00 12.18
CA ASP A 293 39.32 26.41 11.13
C ASP A 293 38.12 27.32 10.83
N PRO A 294 38.32 28.44 10.11
CA PRO A 294 37.23 29.34 9.74
C PRO A 294 36.31 28.70 8.72
N GLY A 295 35.01 29.01 8.81
CA GLY A 295 34.02 28.53 7.86
C GLY A 295 32.63 28.30 8.46
N PRO A 296 31.70 27.74 7.66
CA PRO A 296 30.36 27.42 8.11
C PRO A 296 30.37 26.25 9.09
N GLN A 297 29.79 26.45 10.27
CA GLN A 297 29.61 25.45 11.31
C GLN A 297 28.14 25.03 11.37
N ARG A 298 27.89 23.74 11.13
CA ARG A 298 26.55 23.16 11.20
C ARG A 298 26.17 22.94 12.65
N VAL A 299 25.09 23.57 13.10
CA VAL A 299 24.63 23.51 14.50
C VAL A 299 23.18 23.01 14.56
N ARG A 300 22.82 22.32 15.65
CA ARG A 300 21.47 21.77 15.87
C ARG A 300 20.52 22.76 16.57
N GLY A 301 20.99 23.97 16.88
CA GLY A 301 20.26 24.98 17.64
C GLY A 301 21.16 26.14 18.08
N PRO A 302 20.68 27.02 18.98
CA PRO A 302 21.46 28.13 19.47
C PRO A 302 22.74 27.66 20.18
N LEU A 303 23.84 28.36 19.94
CA LEU A 303 25.16 27.96 20.41
C LEU A 303 25.77 29.05 21.30
N ASN A 304 26.48 28.67 22.35
CA ASN A 304 27.26 29.66 23.11
C ASN A 304 28.58 29.99 22.38
N LEU A 305 29.17 31.14 22.73
CA LEU A 305 30.38 31.63 22.07
C LEU A 305 31.57 30.67 22.21
N SER A 306 31.74 30.05 23.38
CA SER A 306 32.83 29.10 23.64
C SER A 306 32.72 27.85 22.75
N GLN A 307 31.51 27.33 22.58
CA GLN A 307 31.22 26.21 21.68
C GLN A 307 31.46 26.61 20.22
N ALA A 308 31.06 27.81 19.79
CA ALA A 308 31.32 28.29 18.42
C ALA A 308 32.81 28.35 18.12
N VAL A 309 33.60 28.94 19.01
CA VAL A 309 35.05 29.02 18.85
C VAL A 309 35.67 27.63 18.83
N ALA A 310 35.19 26.70 19.66
CA ALA A 310 35.66 25.32 19.66
C ALA A 310 35.36 24.60 18.34
N LEU A 311 34.17 24.81 17.75
CA LEU A 311 33.82 24.28 16.42
C LEU A 311 34.72 24.85 15.31
N GLY A 312 35.16 26.11 15.44
CA GLY A 312 36.15 26.74 14.56
C GLY A 312 37.61 26.34 14.83
N GLY A 313 37.87 25.22 15.52
CA GLY A 313 39.23 24.74 15.81
C GLY A 313 39.95 25.49 16.94
N GLY A 314 39.26 26.41 17.62
CA GLY A 314 39.80 27.29 18.65
C GLY A 314 40.40 28.58 18.10
N PHE A 315 40.83 29.46 19.01
CA PHE A 315 41.49 30.73 18.65
C PHE A 315 42.84 30.49 17.94
N ASP A 316 43.09 31.29 16.91
CA ASP A 316 44.43 31.45 16.35
C ASP A 316 45.39 32.08 17.38
N ALA A 317 46.71 31.93 17.17
CA ALA A 317 47.73 32.52 18.03
C ALA A 317 47.68 34.06 18.05
N SER A 318 47.25 34.68 16.96
CA SER A 318 47.16 36.13 16.80
C SER A 318 45.78 36.69 17.13
N ALA A 319 44.84 35.87 17.61
CA ALA A 319 43.47 36.26 17.84
C ALA A 319 43.31 37.21 19.04
N ASN A 320 42.35 38.15 18.93
CA ASN A 320 41.83 38.85 20.09
C ASN A 320 40.94 37.87 20.88
N ARG A 321 41.28 37.66 22.16
CA ARG A 321 40.54 36.75 23.06
C ARG A 321 39.68 37.47 24.08
N GLU A 322 39.66 38.80 24.04
CA GLU A 322 38.94 39.64 24.99
C GLU A 322 37.58 40.06 24.45
N GLU A 323 37.40 40.00 23.12
CA GLU A 323 36.20 40.48 22.44
C GLU A 323 35.96 39.67 21.17
N VAL A 324 34.69 39.38 20.92
CA VAL A 324 34.20 38.77 19.68
C VAL A 324 33.03 39.59 19.15
N ILE A 325 32.81 39.53 17.84
CA ILE A 325 31.76 40.30 17.18
C ILE A 325 30.75 39.34 16.58
N ILE A 326 29.47 39.61 16.82
CA ILE A 326 28.37 38.85 16.26
C ILE A 326 27.65 39.74 15.25
N HIS A 327 27.53 39.27 14.01
CA HIS A 327 26.64 39.85 13.03
C HIS A 327 25.40 38.97 12.91
N ARG A 328 24.24 39.55 13.22
CA ARG A 328 22.94 38.89 13.09
C ARG A 328 22.38 39.06 11.68
N GLN A 329 21.45 38.19 11.30
CA GLN A 329 20.77 38.26 10.00
C GLN A 329 19.95 39.55 9.79
N ASP A 330 19.47 40.19 10.88
CA ASP A 330 18.74 41.45 10.81
C ASP A 330 19.64 42.68 10.57
N GLY A 331 20.95 42.46 10.42
CA GLY A 331 21.96 43.50 10.22
C GLY A 331 22.51 44.09 11.53
N THR A 332 22.01 43.66 12.70
CA THR A 332 22.57 44.10 13.98
C THR A 332 23.96 43.52 14.20
N THR A 333 24.86 44.35 14.74
CA THR A 333 26.21 43.94 15.12
C THR A 333 26.37 44.12 16.63
N ILE A 334 26.79 43.06 17.31
CA ILE A 334 26.93 43.03 18.77
C ILE A 334 28.38 42.70 19.10
N GLU A 335 29.07 43.61 19.77
CA GLU A 335 30.40 43.37 20.34
C GLU A 335 30.23 42.75 21.73
N VAL A 336 30.79 41.57 21.93
CA VAL A 336 30.65 40.80 23.17
C VAL A 336 32.03 40.61 23.80
N PRO A 337 32.24 41.10 25.04
CA PRO A 337 33.42 40.77 25.81
C PRO A 337 33.50 39.26 26.01
N PHE A 338 34.59 38.65 25.56
CA PHE A 338 34.81 37.21 25.65
C PHE A 338 35.74 36.92 26.82
N THR A 339 35.18 36.47 27.95
CA THR A 339 35.98 36.02 29.10
C THR A 339 35.97 34.50 29.17
N LEU A 340 37.15 33.87 29.10
CA LEU A 340 37.32 32.41 29.11
C LEU A 340 36.99 31.73 30.45
N ASN A 341 36.71 32.51 31.51
CA ASN A 341 36.43 32.00 32.84
C ASN A 341 34.97 32.29 33.23
N PRO A 342 34.09 31.27 33.24
CA PRO A 342 32.80 31.36 33.90
C PRO A 342 33.04 31.17 35.40
N THR A 343 33.47 32.23 36.09
CA THR A 343 33.40 32.20 37.56
C THR A 343 31.94 32.44 37.90
N GLU A 344 31.30 31.41 38.46
CA GLU A 344 29.92 31.42 38.94
C GLU A 344 29.62 32.72 39.70
N GLY A 345 28.60 33.46 39.25
CA GLY A 345 28.01 34.54 40.03
C GLY A 345 27.80 35.89 39.34
N ALA A 346 28.31 36.12 38.12
CA ALA A 346 27.96 37.33 37.37
C ALA A 346 26.84 37.01 36.36
N THR A 347 25.68 37.65 36.55
CA THR A 347 24.56 37.69 35.61
C THR A 347 24.97 38.39 34.32
N GLN A 348 25.85 37.79 33.52
CA GLN A 348 26.09 38.19 32.16
C GLN A 348 25.17 37.35 31.29
N GLN A 349 24.24 38.01 30.61
CA GLN A 349 23.36 37.38 29.62
C GLN A 349 24.24 36.54 28.69
N HIS A 350 24.10 35.21 28.76
CA HIS A 350 24.80 34.32 27.85
C HIS A 350 24.30 34.61 26.44
N VAL A 351 25.07 35.39 25.68
CA VAL A 351 24.71 35.73 24.31
C VAL A 351 24.84 34.46 23.48
N LEU A 352 23.70 33.97 22.98
CA LEU A 352 23.63 32.81 22.11
C LEU A 352 23.71 33.25 20.65
N LEU A 353 24.40 32.44 19.85
CA LEU A 353 24.41 32.50 18.39
C LEU A 353 23.25 31.68 17.85
N TYR A 354 22.53 32.22 16.88
CA TYR A 354 21.46 31.55 16.16
C TYR A 354 21.92 31.17 14.75
N PRO A 355 21.32 30.13 14.14
CA PRO A 355 21.49 29.83 12.72
C PRO A 355 21.49 31.07 11.83
N GLY A 356 22.50 31.19 10.95
CA GLY A 356 22.69 32.33 10.05
C GLY A 356 23.56 33.47 10.60
N ASP A 357 23.89 33.47 11.90
CA ASP A 357 24.80 34.46 12.47
C ASP A 357 26.24 34.27 12.00
N ILE A 358 27.00 35.37 12.00
CA ILE A 358 28.45 35.38 11.77
C ILE A 358 29.14 35.75 13.08
N LEU A 359 30.00 34.87 13.59
CA LEU A 359 30.94 35.15 14.67
C LEU A 359 32.29 35.53 14.09
N GLU A 360 32.66 36.81 14.17
CA GLU A 360 33.95 37.32 13.73
C GLU A 360 34.91 37.46 14.92
N ILE A 361 36.10 36.86 14.79
CA ILE A 361 37.21 37.03 15.73
C ILE A 361 38.27 37.92 15.09
N LYS A 362 38.48 39.11 15.65
CA LYS A 362 39.50 40.06 15.18
C LYS A 362 40.93 39.64 15.57
N LYS A 363 41.91 40.20 14.88
CA LYS A 363 43.33 40.10 15.30
C LYS A 363 43.52 40.85 16.62
N LYS A 364 44.38 40.33 17.50
CA LYS A 364 44.85 41.07 18.66
C LYS A 364 45.55 42.34 18.22
N PHE A 365 45.01 43.49 18.66
CA PHE A 365 45.67 44.77 18.46
C PHE A 365 46.92 44.83 19.33
N GLN A 366 48.08 45.03 18.70
CA GLN A 366 49.34 45.28 19.39
C GLN A 366 49.80 46.68 19.00
N VAL A 367 49.87 47.57 19.98
CA VAL A 367 50.51 48.88 19.79
C VAL A 367 52.00 48.64 19.62
N ASP A 368 52.53 49.02 18.45
CA ASP A 368 53.97 49.00 18.23
C ASP A 368 54.63 50.18 18.97
N TRP A 369 55.08 49.91 20.19
CA TRP A 369 55.75 50.89 21.03
C TRP A 369 57.09 51.38 20.46
N SER A 370 57.66 50.69 19.46
CA SER A 370 58.84 51.19 18.74
C SER A 370 58.52 52.43 17.89
N LEU A 371 57.33 52.48 17.31
CA LEU A 371 56.83 53.64 16.56
C LEU A 371 56.42 54.79 17.49
N VAL A 372 55.88 54.48 18.67
CA VAL A 372 55.52 55.49 19.66
C VAL A 372 56.77 56.12 20.31
N SER A 373 57.78 55.31 20.62
CA SER A 373 59.04 55.79 21.20
C SER A 373 59.87 56.63 20.23
N THR A 374 59.90 56.27 18.94
CA THR A 374 60.55 57.09 17.90
C THR A 374 59.86 58.44 17.72
N LEU A 375 58.53 58.49 17.70
CA LEU A 375 57.77 59.75 17.70
C LEU A 375 58.03 60.60 18.96
N SER A 376 58.09 59.98 20.13
CA SER A 376 58.42 60.67 21.38
C SER A 376 59.83 61.25 21.35
N PHE A 377 60.82 60.51 20.83
CA PHE A 377 62.19 60.99 20.63
C PHE A 377 62.26 62.18 19.65
N ILE A 378 61.50 62.15 18.55
CA ILE A 378 61.43 63.25 17.58
C ILE A 378 60.82 64.50 18.22
N ILE A 379 59.77 64.34 19.04
CA ILE A 379 59.13 65.47 19.75
C ILE A 379 60.07 66.05 20.82
N PHE A 380 60.72 65.20 21.62
CA PHE A 380 61.67 65.65 22.66
C PHE A 380 62.94 66.30 22.07
N SER A 381 63.46 65.78 20.96
CA SER A 381 64.59 66.40 20.26
C SER A 381 64.18 67.72 19.60
N GLY A 382 62.98 67.82 19.02
CA GLY A 382 62.44 69.06 18.47
C GLY A 382 62.26 70.16 19.52
N ILE A 383 61.74 69.82 20.71
CA ILE A 383 61.60 70.76 21.83
C ILE A 383 62.97 71.23 22.36
N SER A 384 63.95 70.32 22.43
CA SER A 384 65.32 70.67 22.84
C SER A 384 65.99 71.63 21.86
N VAL A 385 65.77 71.47 20.55
CA VAL A 385 66.28 72.38 19.52
C VAL A 385 65.63 73.76 19.61
N ILE A 386 64.33 73.85 19.89
CA ILE A 386 63.63 75.14 20.05
C ILE A 386 64.11 75.89 21.30
N LEU A 387 64.33 75.19 22.42
CA LEU A 387 64.87 75.79 23.66
C LEU A 387 66.31 76.29 23.49
N GLN A 388 67.10 75.66 22.61
CA GLN A 388 68.50 76.03 22.36
C GLN A 388 68.66 77.19 21.36
N ILE A 389 67.61 77.55 20.62
CA ILE A 389 67.56 78.72 19.73
C ILE A 389 67.04 79.97 20.46
N SER A 390 66.49 79.82 21.68
CA SER A 390 65.91 80.89 22.49
C SER A 390 66.84 81.46 23.59
N GLN A 391 68.09 81.01 23.67
CA GLN A 391 69.16 81.60 24.48
C GLN A 391 70.19 82.25 23.57
#